data_AF-A0A965HLH6-F1
#
_entry.id   AF-A0A965HLH6-F1
#
_cell.length_a   1.000
_cell.length_b   1.000
_cell.length_c   1.000
_cell.angle_alpha   90.00
_cell.angle_beta   90.00
_cell.angle_gamma   90.00
#
_symmetry.space_group_name_H-M   'P 1'
#
loop_
_entity.id
_entity.type
_entity.pdbx_description
1 polymer ?
#
loop_
_entity_poly.entity_id
_entity_poly.type
_entity_poly.pdbx_seq_one_letter_code
_entity_poly.pdbx_strand_id
1 'polypeptide(L)'
;MASGTGFYKGIAGFYRAQPEELELAAAGSVYGWWWRYLRLSPALWYAQTTGHRPTDSALAATLDVVGDLKIDRFERWWQQTGQHIFVEARRPEQVRIIAVDEIPEHRLYPKSLVIEVPLTTRRTTVLSQLKAILDKHHHAREQGLLDRSSAALRLHTKLYRLPTLERSYLALLYRLLYPKLAVWRIGDRLQLAPSIRVRGVERGAFTDYSGPFVRLHSLTGRYIYKAQYMLHHVERGTFPRTTPVTDRERREKLFAAHHQRDFEQATQLGTKPLSPWAKWLDVEMGWDLRDAVIRRNHLTEAVRLPGSRARRELPAFIAGEREHIG
;
A
#
# COMPACT_ATOMS: atom_id res chain seq x y z
N MET A 1 -19.10 -22.76 21.09
CA MET A 1 -19.08 -21.38 20.55
C MET A 1 -17.66 -21.09 20.11
N ALA A 2 -17.36 -21.15 18.81
CA ALA A 2 -16.01 -20.84 18.32
C ALA A 2 -15.75 -19.35 18.50
N SER A 3 -14.74 -18.99 19.29
CA SER A 3 -14.25 -17.61 19.42
C SER A 3 -13.95 -17.08 18.01
N GLY A 4 -14.77 -16.14 17.57
CA GLY A 4 -14.87 -15.78 16.16
C GLY A 4 -13.61 -15.10 15.65
N THR A 5 -12.79 -15.82 14.89
CA THR A 5 -11.65 -15.26 14.17
C THR A 5 -12.13 -14.20 13.17
N GLY A 6 -11.49 -13.03 13.11
CA GLY A 6 -11.90 -11.97 12.18
C GLY A 6 -11.82 -12.42 10.72
N PHE A 7 -12.70 -11.90 9.86
CA PHE A 7 -12.63 -12.10 8.41
C PHE A 7 -11.99 -10.89 7.74
N TYR A 8 -10.91 -11.12 7.00
CA TYR A 8 -10.06 -10.09 6.42
C TYR A 8 -9.87 -10.31 4.92
N LYS A 9 -10.39 -9.41 4.09
CA LYS A 9 -10.34 -9.55 2.61
C LYS A 9 -8.92 -9.47 2.03
N GLY A 10 -7.96 -8.89 2.76
CA GLY A 10 -6.58 -8.71 2.34
C GLY A 10 -5.65 -9.87 2.69
N ILE A 11 -6.10 -10.83 3.51
CA ILE A 11 -5.31 -11.99 3.92
C ILE A 11 -5.67 -13.19 3.04
N ALA A 12 -4.66 -13.93 2.56
CA ALA A 12 -4.87 -15.16 1.81
C ALA A 12 -5.65 -16.18 2.65
N GLY A 13 -6.76 -16.72 2.16
CA GLY A 13 -7.65 -17.59 2.94
C GLY A 13 -8.58 -16.87 3.92
N PHE A 14 -8.50 -15.53 4.00
CA PHE A 14 -9.37 -14.61 4.74
C PHE A 14 -9.38 -14.68 6.27
N TYR A 15 -8.84 -15.73 6.88
CA TYR A 15 -8.76 -15.87 8.34
C TYR A 15 -7.48 -16.60 8.76
N ARG A 16 -7.08 -16.43 10.02
CA ARG A 16 -6.09 -17.27 10.70
C ARG A 16 -6.64 -17.69 12.05
N ALA A 17 -6.28 -18.89 12.49
CA ALA A 17 -6.74 -19.42 13.77
C ALA A 17 -5.95 -18.82 14.93
N GLN A 18 -4.63 -18.71 14.77
CA GLN A 18 -3.74 -18.16 15.77
C GLN A 18 -3.50 -16.65 15.55
N PRO A 19 -3.48 -15.83 16.62
CA PRO A 19 -3.19 -14.40 16.53
C PRO A 19 -1.84 -14.09 15.87
N GLU A 20 -0.79 -14.82 16.22
CA GLU A 20 0.56 -14.62 15.66
C GLU A 20 0.62 -14.88 14.15
N GLU A 21 -0.08 -15.92 13.68
CA GLU A 21 -0.22 -16.18 12.25
C GLU A 21 -1.01 -15.10 11.53
N LEU A 22 -2.04 -14.55 12.19
CA LEU A 22 -2.84 -13.44 11.66
C LEU A 22 -1.97 -12.19 11.47
N GLU A 23 -1.18 -11.86 12.47
CA GLU A 23 -0.26 -10.71 12.47
C GLU A 23 0.77 -10.84 11.34
N LEU A 24 1.45 -11.98 11.26
CA LEU A 24 2.44 -12.22 10.21
C LEU A 24 1.80 -12.16 8.81
N ALA A 25 0.62 -12.76 8.64
CA ALA A 25 -0.12 -12.71 7.40
C ALA A 25 -0.56 -11.29 7.04
N ALA A 26 -1.01 -10.50 8.03
CA ALA A 26 -1.39 -9.11 7.84
C ALA A 26 -0.18 -8.24 7.45
N ALA A 27 0.96 -8.42 8.11
CA ALA A 27 2.21 -7.69 7.87
C ALA A 27 2.74 -7.91 6.45
N GLY A 28 2.66 -9.16 5.95
CA GLY A 28 3.04 -9.53 4.59
C GLY A 28 1.98 -9.22 3.53
N SER A 29 0.79 -8.76 3.92
CA SER A 29 -0.31 -8.47 3.01
C SER A 29 -0.39 -7.00 2.59
N VAL A 30 -1.47 -6.66 1.89
CA VAL A 30 -1.84 -5.27 1.56
C VAL A 30 -2.01 -4.40 2.80
N TYR A 31 -2.37 -4.95 3.97
CA TYR A 31 -2.56 -4.18 5.20
C TYR A 31 -1.23 -3.63 5.75
N GLY A 32 -0.15 -4.41 5.68
CA GLY A 32 1.19 -3.93 5.99
C GLY A 32 1.61 -2.75 5.09
N TRP A 33 1.23 -2.77 3.81
CA TRP A 33 1.49 -1.64 2.91
C TRP A 33 0.58 -0.45 3.21
N TRP A 34 -0.69 -0.69 3.52
CA TRP A 34 -1.63 0.34 3.91
C TRP A 34 -1.08 1.15 5.09
N TRP A 35 -0.67 0.47 6.16
CA TRP A 35 -0.09 1.10 7.34
C TRP A 35 1.18 1.91 7.01
N ARG A 36 2.10 1.35 6.21
CA ARG A 36 3.30 2.08 5.76
C ARG A 36 2.94 3.35 4.99
N TYR A 37 1.93 3.29 4.12
CA TYR A 37 1.45 4.44 3.36
C TYR A 37 0.80 5.51 4.25
N LEU A 38 0.00 5.13 5.25
CA LEU A 38 -0.57 6.08 6.23
C LEU A 38 0.54 6.86 6.95
N ARG A 39 1.64 6.19 7.30
CA ARG A 39 2.81 6.83 7.92
C ARG A 39 3.55 7.79 6.99
N LEU A 40 3.31 7.79 5.68
CA LEU A 40 3.83 8.81 4.76
C LEU A 40 2.93 10.05 4.67
N SER A 41 1.78 10.09 5.35
CA SER A 41 0.87 11.23 5.28
C SER A 41 1.35 12.37 6.19
N PRO A 42 1.74 13.54 5.63
CA PRO A 42 2.02 14.72 6.45
C PRO A 42 0.79 15.20 7.22
N ALA A 43 -0.40 15.03 6.65
CA ALA A 43 -1.66 15.49 7.24
C ALA A 43 -2.05 14.67 8.48
N LEU A 44 -1.98 13.34 8.39
CA LEU A 44 -2.23 12.47 9.54
C LEU A 44 -1.17 12.69 10.63
N TRP A 45 0.11 12.81 10.25
CA TRP A 45 1.18 13.10 11.19
C TRP A 45 0.96 14.43 11.94
N TYR A 46 0.59 15.49 11.22
CA TYR A 46 0.36 16.80 11.81
C TYR A 46 -0.84 16.77 12.76
N ALA A 47 -1.95 16.16 12.34
CA ALA A 47 -3.14 16.02 13.17
C ALA A 47 -2.86 15.23 14.46
N GLN A 48 -2.11 14.13 14.40
CA GLN A 48 -1.74 13.34 15.58
C GLN A 48 -0.70 14.01 16.49
N THR A 49 0.04 14.99 15.96
CA THR A 49 1.06 15.69 16.74
C THR A 49 0.51 16.95 17.42
N THR A 50 -0.46 17.61 16.78
CA THR A 50 -1.02 18.88 17.26
C THR A 50 -2.41 18.73 17.87
N GLY A 51 -3.12 17.65 17.58
CA GLY A 51 -4.54 17.48 17.91
C GLY A 51 -5.49 18.24 16.98
N HIS A 52 -4.99 18.96 15.97
CA HIS A 52 -5.84 19.70 15.04
C HIS A 52 -6.54 18.75 14.07
N ARG A 53 -7.86 18.88 13.98
CA ARG A 53 -8.69 18.04 13.12
C ARG A 53 -8.67 18.57 11.68
N PRO A 54 -8.48 17.70 10.66
CA PRO A 54 -8.61 18.08 9.26
C PRO A 54 -10.03 18.54 8.90
N THR A 55 -10.14 19.44 7.92
CA THR A 55 -11.43 19.93 7.39
C THR A 55 -12.04 18.99 6.35
N ASP A 56 -11.22 18.19 5.67
CA ASP A 56 -11.69 17.12 4.79
C ASP A 56 -12.32 16.01 5.63
N SER A 57 -13.61 15.72 5.38
CA SER A 57 -14.39 14.78 6.20
C SER A 57 -13.92 13.33 6.06
N ALA A 58 -13.43 12.92 4.89
CA ALA A 58 -12.93 11.57 4.67
C ALA A 58 -11.56 11.36 5.33
N LEU A 59 -10.71 12.38 5.31
CA LEU A 59 -9.45 12.41 6.04
C LEU A 59 -9.69 12.41 7.56
N ALA A 60 -10.64 13.22 8.05
CA ALA A 60 -11.01 13.23 9.46
C ALA A 60 -11.59 11.88 9.91
N ALA A 61 -12.44 11.25 9.11
CA ALA A 61 -12.97 9.91 9.41
C ALA A 61 -11.87 8.84 9.45
N THR A 62 -10.86 8.95 8.60
CA THR A 62 -9.69 8.06 8.64
C THR A 62 -8.87 8.29 9.91
N LEU A 63 -8.63 9.55 10.28
CA LEU A 63 -7.93 9.92 11.51
C LEU A 63 -8.61 9.34 12.77
N ASP A 64 -9.94 9.35 12.81
CA ASP A 64 -10.72 8.86 13.96
C ASP A 64 -10.53 7.35 14.22
N VAL A 65 -10.21 6.56 13.19
CA VAL A 65 -10.12 5.09 13.31
C VAL A 65 -8.70 4.55 13.23
N VAL A 66 -7.75 5.28 12.66
CA VAL A 66 -6.42 4.75 12.30
C VAL A 66 -5.50 4.45 13.50
N GLY A 67 -5.87 4.88 14.70
CA GLY A 67 -5.05 4.69 15.90
C GLY A 67 -3.72 5.45 15.83
N ASP A 68 -2.76 5.14 16.70
CA ASP A 68 -1.47 5.84 16.75
C ASP A 68 -0.50 5.35 15.66
N LEU A 69 -0.15 6.23 14.71
CA LEU A 69 0.78 5.93 13.62
C LEU A 69 2.26 6.14 13.99
N LYS A 70 2.54 6.61 15.22
CA LYS A 70 3.90 6.75 15.77
C LYS A 70 4.43 5.43 16.33
N ILE A 71 3.58 4.42 16.47
CA ILE A 71 4.01 3.06 16.79
C ILE A 71 4.92 2.57 15.64
N ASP A 72 6.14 2.17 15.98
CA ASP A 72 7.19 1.80 15.03
C ASP A 72 7.02 0.39 14.45
N ARG A 73 6.33 -0.50 15.18
CA ARG A 73 6.09 -1.89 14.81
C ARG A 73 4.67 -2.12 14.32
N PHE A 74 4.55 -2.67 13.11
CA PHE A 74 3.26 -2.99 12.50
C PHE A 74 2.44 -3.96 13.37
N GLU A 75 3.07 -4.95 13.97
CA GLU A 75 2.43 -6.00 14.76
C GLU A 75 1.71 -5.39 15.97
N ARG A 76 2.37 -4.45 16.65
CA ARG A 76 1.80 -3.73 17.79
C ARG A 76 0.63 -2.85 17.36
N TRP A 77 0.77 -2.12 16.26
CA TRP A 77 -0.32 -1.32 15.70
C TRP A 77 -1.49 -2.19 15.24
N TRP A 78 -1.21 -3.38 14.69
CA TRP A 78 -2.22 -4.32 14.23
C TRP A 78 -3.06 -4.84 15.39
N GLN A 79 -2.43 -5.27 16.48
CA GLN A 79 -3.12 -5.72 17.69
C GLN A 79 -4.01 -4.63 18.30
N GLN A 80 -3.50 -3.39 18.36
CA GLN A 80 -4.23 -2.28 18.97
C GLN A 80 -5.36 -1.75 18.07
N THR A 81 -5.14 -1.68 16.76
CA THR A 81 -6.01 -0.95 15.84
C THR A 81 -6.31 -1.74 14.57
N GLY A 82 -5.28 -2.20 13.86
CA GLY A 82 -5.41 -2.78 12.51
C GLY A 82 -6.45 -3.92 12.42
N GLN A 83 -6.44 -4.84 13.38
CA GLN A 83 -7.36 -5.98 13.39
C GLN A 83 -8.84 -5.58 13.52
N HIS A 84 -9.14 -4.42 14.09
CA HIS A 84 -10.50 -3.93 14.32
C HIS A 84 -11.02 -3.08 13.15
N ILE A 85 -10.14 -2.39 12.44
CA ILE A 85 -10.55 -1.48 11.34
C ILE A 85 -10.66 -2.18 9.99
N PHE A 86 -9.96 -3.31 9.81
CA PHE A 86 -9.97 -4.09 8.58
C PHE A 86 -10.84 -5.35 8.63
N VAL A 87 -11.38 -5.70 9.79
CA VAL A 87 -12.29 -6.84 9.93
C VAL A 87 -13.62 -6.52 9.24
N GLU A 88 -14.16 -7.49 8.53
CA GLU A 88 -15.50 -7.41 7.99
C GLU A 88 -16.52 -7.85 9.04
N ALA A 89 -17.62 -7.11 9.16
CA ALA A 89 -18.73 -7.45 10.05
C ALA A 89 -19.42 -8.76 9.66
N ARG A 90 -19.34 -9.17 8.38
CA ARG A 90 -19.96 -10.40 7.89
C ARG A 90 -18.99 -11.22 7.04
N ARG A 91 -18.91 -12.52 7.36
CA ARG A 91 -18.29 -13.51 6.48
C ARG A 91 -19.17 -13.70 5.24
N PRO A 92 -18.58 -13.88 4.05
CA PRO A 92 -19.35 -14.33 2.88
C PRO A 92 -19.98 -15.68 3.18
N GLU A 93 -21.22 -15.85 2.77
CA GLU A 93 -21.90 -17.14 2.85
C GLU A 93 -21.18 -18.17 1.98
N GLN A 94 -20.99 -19.37 2.52
CA GLN A 94 -20.33 -20.46 1.80
C GLN A 94 -21.33 -21.26 0.98
N VAL A 95 -20.86 -21.88 -0.10
CA VAL A 95 -21.61 -22.93 -0.80
C VAL A 95 -21.80 -24.09 0.17
N ARG A 96 -23.05 -24.54 0.33
CA ARG A 96 -23.42 -25.62 1.23
C ARG A 96 -24.09 -26.74 0.43
N ILE A 97 -23.82 -27.97 0.81
CA ILE A 97 -24.62 -29.13 0.38
C ILE A 97 -25.82 -29.18 1.33
N ILE A 98 -27.01 -29.21 0.77
CA ILE A 98 -28.26 -29.43 1.50
C ILE A 98 -28.76 -30.78 1.03
N ALA A 99 -29.06 -31.69 1.95
CA ALA A 99 -29.64 -32.98 1.58
C ALA A 99 -31.04 -32.75 0.98
N VAL A 100 -31.41 -33.54 -0.03
CA VAL A 100 -32.62 -33.28 -0.84
C VAL A 100 -33.90 -33.30 0.01
N ASP A 101 -33.91 -34.18 1.00
CA ASP A 101 -34.96 -34.37 2.00
C ASP A 101 -35.05 -33.19 3.01
N GLU A 102 -33.97 -32.45 3.22
CA GLU A 102 -33.94 -31.30 4.14
C GLU A 102 -34.36 -29.97 3.47
N ILE A 103 -34.50 -29.93 2.14
CA ILE A 103 -34.85 -28.71 1.38
C ILE A 103 -36.12 -28.01 1.89
N PRO A 104 -37.24 -28.71 2.20
CA PRO A 104 -38.49 -28.06 2.60
C PRO A 104 -38.37 -27.24 3.88
N GLU A 105 -37.50 -27.66 4.80
CA GLU A 105 -37.31 -27.02 6.10
C GLU A 105 -36.09 -26.08 6.11
N HIS A 106 -35.28 -26.11 5.05
CA HIS A 106 -34.04 -25.34 5.00
C HIS A 106 -34.28 -23.86 4.69
N ARG A 107 -33.87 -22.98 5.62
CA ARG A 107 -33.86 -21.54 5.38
C ARG A 107 -32.70 -21.14 4.46
N LEU A 108 -33.01 -20.92 3.19
CA LEU A 108 -32.08 -20.39 2.21
C LEU A 108 -31.66 -18.95 2.53
N TYR A 109 -30.47 -18.56 2.08
CA TYR A 109 -30.08 -17.16 2.15
C TYR A 109 -30.92 -16.32 1.16
N PRO A 110 -31.17 -15.03 1.46
CA PRO A 110 -32.00 -14.17 0.61
C PRO A 110 -31.54 -13.99 -0.84
N LYS A 111 -30.29 -14.35 -1.16
CA LYS A 111 -29.68 -14.28 -2.51
C LYS A 111 -28.98 -15.59 -2.87
N SER A 112 -29.71 -16.70 -2.80
CA SER A 112 -29.23 -18.05 -3.14
C SER A 112 -29.88 -18.60 -4.41
N LEU A 113 -29.18 -19.54 -5.05
CA LEU A 113 -29.72 -20.40 -6.11
C LEU A 113 -29.70 -21.84 -5.60
N VAL A 114 -30.80 -22.56 -5.81
CA VAL A 114 -30.85 -24.02 -5.63
C VAL A 114 -30.55 -24.65 -6.99
N ILE A 115 -29.58 -25.54 -7.04
CA ILE A 115 -29.16 -26.23 -8.27
C ILE A 115 -29.21 -27.72 -8.02
N GLU A 116 -30.01 -28.43 -8.80
CA GLU A 116 -29.98 -29.89 -8.84
C GLU A 116 -28.76 -30.34 -9.65
N VAL A 117 -27.93 -31.20 -9.05
CA VAL A 117 -26.72 -31.72 -9.69
C VAL A 117 -26.85 -33.23 -9.91
N PRO A 118 -27.13 -33.70 -11.14
CA PRO A 118 -27.23 -35.12 -11.41
C PRO A 118 -25.86 -35.80 -11.29
N LEU A 119 -25.73 -36.70 -10.32
CA LEU A 119 -24.48 -37.44 -10.06
C LEU A 119 -24.16 -38.52 -11.10
N THR A 120 -25.09 -38.76 -12.04
CA THR A 120 -24.93 -39.69 -13.17
C THR A 120 -24.13 -39.10 -14.33
N THR A 121 -23.93 -37.79 -14.34
CA THR A 121 -23.23 -37.08 -15.42
C THR A 121 -21.75 -36.93 -15.13
N ARG A 122 -20.92 -36.89 -16.19
CA ARG A 122 -19.48 -36.63 -16.04
C ARG A 122 -19.23 -35.30 -15.32
N ARG A 123 -18.29 -35.30 -14.38
CA ARG A 123 -17.91 -34.11 -13.57
C ARG A 123 -17.60 -32.87 -14.42
N THR A 124 -16.92 -33.04 -15.56
CA THR A 124 -16.57 -31.95 -16.47
C THR A 124 -17.81 -31.27 -17.07
N THR A 125 -18.82 -32.05 -17.45
CA THR A 125 -20.10 -31.54 -17.96
C THR A 125 -20.86 -30.79 -16.88
N VAL A 126 -20.93 -31.35 -15.66
CA VAL A 126 -21.55 -30.69 -14.51
C VAL A 126 -20.91 -29.33 -14.22
N LEU A 127 -19.58 -29.25 -14.18
CA LEU A 127 -18.86 -27.99 -13.95
C LEU A 127 -19.13 -26.95 -15.05
N SER A 128 -19.20 -27.39 -16.31
CA SER A 128 -19.52 -26.51 -17.44
C SER A 128 -20.94 -25.96 -17.35
N GLN A 129 -21.91 -26.80 -16.99
CA GLN A 129 -23.30 -26.39 -16.79
C GLN A 129 -23.45 -25.46 -15.60
N LEU A 130 -22.80 -25.77 -14.47
CA LEU A 130 -22.80 -24.93 -13.27
C LEU A 130 -22.25 -23.53 -13.59
N LYS A 131 -21.16 -23.46 -14.36
CA LYS A 131 -20.60 -22.19 -14.82
C LYS A 131 -21.59 -21.39 -15.67
N ALA A 132 -22.27 -22.02 -16.62
CA ALA A 132 -23.26 -21.34 -17.46
C ALA A 132 -24.48 -20.83 -16.66
N ILE A 133 -24.95 -21.59 -15.67
CA ILE A 133 -26.02 -21.18 -14.77
C ILE A 133 -25.57 -19.97 -13.93
N LEU A 134 -24.36 -20.02 -13.38
CA LEU A 134 -23.78 -18.89 -12.64
C LEU A 134 -23.63 -17.65 -13.53
N ASP A 135 -23.10 -17.77 -14.74
CA ASP A 135 -22.96 -16.63 -15.67
C ASP A 135 -24.32 -15.97 -15.99
N LYS A 136 -25.41 -16.75 -16.02
CA LYS A 136 -26.78 -16.28 -16.30
C LYS A 136 -27.45 -15.62 -15.09
N HIS A 137 -27.32 -16.20 -13.90
CA HIS A 137 -28.07 -15.78 -12.71
C HIS A 137 -27.25 -14.95 -11.72
N HIS A 138 -25.93 -15.00 -11.83
CA HIS A 138 -24.99 -14.23 -11.02
C HIS A 138 -24.39 -13.10 -11.85
N HIS A 139 -25.17 -12.04 -12.07
CA HIS A 139 -24.74 -10.83 -12.79
C HIS A 139 -23.63 -10.02 -12.09
N ALA A 140 -23.14 -10.45 -10.93
CA ALA A 140 -21.97 -9.88 -10.27
C ALA A 140 -20.69 -10.29 -10.99
N ARG A 141 -20.59 -9.94 -12.27
CA ARG A 141 -19.34 -9.87 -13.01
C ARG A 141 -18.65 -8.59 -12.51
N GLU A 142 -17.64 -8.79 -11.68
CA GLU A 142 -16.68 -7.77 -11.19
C GLU A 142 -17.20 -6.67 -10.23
N GLN A 143 -18.49 -6.34 -10.22
CA GLN A 143 -19.12 -5.46 -9.22
C GLN A 143 -19.82 -6.30 -8.13
N GLY A 144 -19.39 -6.44 -6.88
CA GLY A 144 -18.25 -5.91 -6.16
C GLY A 144 -18.31 -6.54 -4.75
N LEU A 145 -17.54 -7.60 -4.52
CA LEU A 145 -17.33 -8.12 -3.15
C LEU A 145 -16.69 -7.04 -2.25
N LEU A 146 -16.07 -6.03 -2.87
CA LEU A 146 -15.43 -4.88 -2.24
C LEU A 146 -16.37 -3.68 -2.09
N ASP A 147 -17.36 -3.51 -2.98
CA ASP A 147 -18.41 -2.50 -2.82
C ASP A 147 -19.33 -2.81 -1.62
N ARG A 148 -19.29 -4.05 -1.13
CA ARG A 148 -19.94 -4.50 0.11
C ARG A 148 -18.95 -4.66 1.28
N SER A 149 -17.83 -3.95 1.24
CA SER A 149 -16.91 -3.89 2.39
C SER A 149 -17.57 -3.17 3.56
N SER A 150 -17.75 -3.91 4.64
CA SER A 150 -18.21 -3.45 5.94
C SER A 150 -17.07 -3.03 6.87
N ALA A 151 -15.82 -3.33 6.51
CA ALA A 151 -14.64 -2.82 7.21
C ALA A 151 -14.63 -1.28 7.23
N ALA A 152 -14.16 -0.70 8.35
CA ALA A 152 -14.03 0.75 8.52
C ALA A 152 -13.08 1.34 7.47
N LEU A 153 -11.95 0.68 7.21
CA LEU A 153 -11.05 0.99 6.11
C LEU A 153 -11.18 -0.05 5.00
N ARG A 154 -11.50 0.40 3.77
CA ARG A 154 -11.99 -0.47 2.70
C ARG A 154 -10.93 -0.78 1.66
N LEU A 155 -10.72 -2.08 1.41
CA LEU A 155 -9.91 -2.48 0.27
C LEU A 155 -10.59 -2.08 -1.04
N HIS A 156 -9.92 -1.26 -1.85
CA HIS A 156 -10.46 -0.79 -3.13
C HIS A 156 -10.55 -1.91 -4.16
N THR A 157 -9.50 -2.73 -4.25
CA THR A 157 -9.40 -3.85 -5.19
C THR A 157 -8.70 -5.03 -4.52
N LYS A 158 -9.00 -6.25 -4.96
CA LYS A 158 -8.19 -7.44 -4.67
C LYS A 158 -7.12 -7.69 -5.74
N LEU A 159 -7.19 -6.99 -6.87
CA LEU A 159 -6.28 -7.16 -8.01
C LEU A 159 -5.00 -6.32 -7.87
N TYR A 160 -4.41 -6.30 -6.68
CA TYR A 160 -3.14 -5.61 -6.41
C TYR A 160 -1.94 -6.56 -6.52
N ARG A 161 -0.75 -5.97 -6.69
CA ARG A 161 0.51 -6.70 -6.69
C ARG A 161 1.43 -6.11 -5.62
N LEU A 162 1.73 -6.89 -4.58
CA LEU A 162 2.57 -6.44 -3.46
C LEU A 162 3.93 -5.86 -3.91
N PRO A 163 4.66 -6.45 -4.88
CA PRO A 163 5.91 -5.84 -5.36
C PRO A 163 5.73 -4.47 -6.01
N THR A 164 4.55 -4.20 -6.59
CA THR A 164 4.25 -2.89 -7.16
C THR A 164 3.95 -1.87 -6.06
N LEU A 165 3.27 -2.27 -4.98
CA LEU A 165 3.04 -1.43 -3.81
C LEU A 165 4.37 -1.06 -3.15
N GLU A 166 5.24 -2.04 -2.92
CA GLU A 166 6.60 -1.83 -2.37
C GLU A 166 7.41 -0.85 -3.21
N ARG A 167 7.52 -1.08 -4.53
CA ARG A 167 8.31 -0.21 -5.42
C ARG A 167 7.77 1.21 -5.46
N SER A 168 6.44 1.36 -5.45
CA SER A 168 5.77 2.66 -5.40
C SER A 168 6.04 3.37 -4.07
N TYR A 169 5.93 2.63 -2.96
CA TYR A 169 6.19 3.13 -1.61
C TYR A 169 7.62 3.65 -1.48
N LEU A 170 8.61 2.82 -1.84
CA LEU A 170 10.02 3.20 -1.76
C LEU A 170 10.36 4.38 -2.67
N ALA A 171 9.80 4.43 -3.89
CA ALA A 171 10.02 5.56 -4.79
C ALA A 171 9.46 6.88 -4.22
N LEU A 172 8.29 6.82 -3.56
CA LEU A 172 7.72 7.97 -2.87
C LEU A 172 8.53 8.35 -1.64
N LEU A 173 8.87 7.41 -0.76
CA LEU A 173 9.69 7.64 0.42
C LEU A 173 11.02 8.31 0.04
N TYR A 174 11.68 7.81 -1.01
CA TYR A 174 12.90 8.43 -1.55
C TYR A 174 12.64 9.87 -1.99
N ARG A 175 11.57 10.12 -2.75
CA ARG A 175 11.19 11.46 -3.20
C ARG A 175 10.89 12.39 -2.02
N LEU A 176 10.29 11.90 -0.94
CA LEU A 176 10.00 12.70 0.25
C LEU A 176 11.29 13.08 1.01
N LEU A 177 12.21 12.13 1.19
CA LEU A 177 13.49 12.37 1.87
C LEU A 177 14.49 13.20 1.02
N TYR A 178 14.44 13.05 -0.32
CA TYR A 178 15.34 13.73 -1.26
C TYR A 178 14.55 14.45 -2.37
N PRO A 179 13.81 15.52 -2.04
CA PRO A 179 12.86 16.17 -2.97
C PRO A 179 13.50 16.79 -4.21
N LYS A 180 14.77 17.19 -4.10
CA LYS A 180 15.55 17.80 -5.20
C LYS A 180 16.30 16.77 -6.05
N LEU A 181 16.27 15.49 -5.69
CA LEU A 181 17.00 14.46 -6.42
C LEU A 181 16.31 14.14 -7.75
N ALA A 182 17.12 14.03 -8.81
CA ALA A 182 16.64 13.67 -10.14
C ALA A 182 15.89 12.32 -10.11
N VAL A 183 14.75 12.26 -10.78
CA VAL A 183 13.86 11.07 -10.79
C VAL A 183 14.58 9.80 -11.23
N TRP A 184 15.44 9.89 -12.26
CA TRP A 184 16.19 8.72 -12.73
C TRP A 184 17.19 8.18 -11.69
N ARG A 185 17.75 9.05 -10.83
CA ARG A 185 18.65 8.62 -9.75
C ARG A 185 17.88 7.80 -8.72
N ILE A 186 16.67 8.21 -8.34
CA ILE A 186 15.80 7.40 -7.48
C ILE A 186 15.60 6.00 -8.09
N GLY A 187 15.32 5.94 -9.39
CA GLY A 187 15.14 4.69 -10.13
C GLY A 187 16.36 3.78 -10.11
N ASP A 188 17.54 4.36 -10.32
CA ASP A 188 18.82 3.65 -10.30
C ASP A 188 19.15 3.14 -8.89
N ARG A 189 19.00 3.97 -7.86
CA ARG A 189 19.32 3.61 -6.47
C ARG A 189 18.40 2.53 -5.94
N LEU A 190 17.14 2.56 -6.33
CA LEU A 190 16.15 1.52 -5.99
C LEU A 190 16.14 0.35 -6.97
N GLN A 191 17.00 0.35 -8.01
CA GLN A 191 17.06 -0.68 -9.04
C GLN A 191 15.67 -1.06 -9.58
N LEU A 192 14.83 -0.05 -9.90
CA LEU A 192 13.44 -0.28 -10.33
C LEU A 192 13.36 -0.95 -11.72
N ALA A 193 14.39 -0.75 -12.54
CA ALA A 193 14.58 -1.41 -13.83
C ALA A 193 16.07 -1.72 -14.04
N PRO A 194 16.60 -2.82 -13.46
CA PRO A 194 18.04 -3.14 -13.50
C PRO A 194 18.62 -3.30 -14.91
N SER A 195 17.76 -3.62 -15.88
CA SER A 195 18.13 -3.69 -17.30
C SER A 195 18.45 -2.32 -17.92
N ILE A 196 17.98 -1.22 -17.32
CA ILE A 196 18.26 0.13 -17.80
C ILE A 196 19.48 0.68 -17.05
N ARG A 197 20.66 0.46 -17.62
CA ARG A 197 21.93 0.93 -17.04
C ARG A 197 22.16 2.40 -17.36
N VAL A 198 22.38 3.22 -16.34
CA VAL A 198 22.67 4.65 -16.44
C VAL A 198 24.06 5.03 -15.91
N ARG A 199 24.68 4.15 -15.11
CA ARG A 199 26.01 4.36 -14.55
C ARG A 199 27.07 4.12 -15.61
N GLY A 200 28.07 5.01 -15.70
CA GLY A 200 29.11 4.94 -16.72
C GLY A 200 28.62 5.29 -18.15
N VAL A 201 27.41 5.83 -18.28
CA VAL A 201 26.88 6.30 -19.56
C VAL A 201 27.12 7.80 -19.69
N GLU A 202 27.78 8.22 -20.77
CA GLU A 202 28.02 9.63 -21.06
C GLU A 202 26.71 10.41 -21.27
N ARG A 203 26.62 11.60 -20.68
CA ARG A 203 25.45 12.48 -20.83
C ARG A 203 25.49 13.11 -22.22
N GLY A 204 24.41 12.96 -22.99
CA GLY A 204 24.32 13.48 -24.35
C GLY A 204 24.74 12.47 -25.43
N ALA A 205 25.23 11.27 -25.06
CA ALA A 205 25.51 10.19 -26.01
C ALA A 205 24.26 9.69 -26.76
N PHE A 206 23.07 10.05 -26.28
CA PHE A 206 21.79 9.77 -26.93
C PHE A 206 21.14 11.10 -27.30
N THR A 207 20.93 11.31 -28.60
CA THR A 207 20.25 12.47 -29.17
C THR A 207 18.73 12.40 -29.05
N ASP A 208 18.20 11.21 -28.77
CA ASP A 208 16.77 10.92 -28.88
C ASP A 208 16.14 10.67 -27.50
N TYR A 209 14.82 10.84 -27.40
CA TYR A 209 14.02 10.55 -26.18
C TYR A 209 14.02 9.07 -25.73
N SER A 210 14.83 8.22 -26.36
CA SER A 210 14.96 6.79 -26.07
C SER A 210 16.13 6.46 -25.14
N GLY A 211 16.98 7.42 -24.76
CA GLY A 211 18.15 7.20 -23.91
C GLY A 211 17.83 6.58 -22.53
N PRO A 212 18.78 5.85 -21.91
CA PRO A 212 18.53 5.11 -20.67
C PRO A 212 18.07 6.01 -19.52
N PHE A 213 18.57 7.25 -19.44
CA PHE A 213 18.13 8.24 -18.44
C PHE A 213 16.65 8.63 -18.60
N VAL A 214 16.18 8.86 -19.83
CA VAL A 214 14.78 9.23 -20.10
C VAL A 214 13.84 8.07 -19.79
N ARG A 215 14.20 6.85 -20.22
CA ARG A 215 13.41 5.65 -19.91
C ARG A 215 13.31 5.40 -18.40
N LEU A 216 14.44 5.47 -17.69
CA LEU A 216 14.46 5.29 -16.24
C LEU A 216 13.73 6.42 -15.50
N HIS A 217 13.82 7.67 -16.00
CA HIS A 217 13.05 8.80 -15.48
C HIS A 217 11.55 8.53 -15.61
N SER A 218 11.06 8.18 -16.81
CA SER A 218 9.64 7.93 -17.07
C SER A 218 9.09 6.78 -16.22
N LEU A 219 9.82 5.67 -16.15
CA LEU A 219 9.45 4.49 -15.36
C LEU A 219 9.39 4.82 -13.86
N THR A 220 10.40 5.51 -13.33
CA THR A 220 10.41 5.91 -11.91
C THR A 220 9.34 6.95 -11.60
N GLY A 221 9.14 7.93 -12.50
CA GLY A 221 8.07 8.91 -12.38
C GLY A 221 6.70 8.24 -12.25
N ARG A 222 6.47 7.16 -13.01
CA ARG A 222 5.27 6.32 -12.89
C ARG A 222 5.04 5.72 -11.52
N TYR A 223 6.09 5.25 -10.86
CA TYR A 223 5.98 4.77 -9.49
C TYR A 223 5.67 5.91 -8.52
N ILE A 224 6.31 7.07 -8.68
CA ILE A 224 6.11 8.23 -7.80
C ILE A 224 4.68 8.76 -7.88
N TYR A 225 4.15 9.09 -9.08
CA TYR A 225 2.80 9.68 -9.15
C TYR A 225 1.72 8.69 -8.73
N LYS A 226 1.87 7.39 -9.04
CA LYS A 226 0.93 6.36 -8.56
C LYS A 226 0.95 6.25 -7.04
N ALA A 227 2.13 6.35 -6.42
CA ALA A 227 2.27 6.36 -4.98
C ALA A 227 1.64 7.60 -4.36
N GLN A 228 1.77 8.77 -4.98
CA GLN A 228 1.10 10.00 -4.53
C GLN A 228 -0.43 9.87 -4.59
N TYR A 229 -0.97 9.26 -5.66
CA TYR A 229 -2.40 8.96 -5.72
C TYR A 229 -2.81 7.97 -4.62
N MET A 230 -2.03 6.90 -4.40
CA MET A 230 -2.31 5.96 -3.31
C MET A 230 -2.27 6.64 -1.94
N LEU A 231 -1.34 7.56 -1.69
CA LEU A 231 -1.28 8.33 -0.46
C LEU A 231 -2.54 9.21 -0.28
N HIS A 232 -3.00 9.87 -1.33
CA HIS A 232 -4.22 10.67 -1.25
C HIS A 232 -5.48 9.82 -0.95
N HIS A 233 -5.57 8.61 -1.52
CA HIS A 233 -6.72 7.72 -1.29
C HIS A 233 -6.63 6.97 0.04
N VAL A 234 -5.42 6.60 0.51
CA VAL A 234 -5.23 5.93 1.81
C VAL A 234 -5.64 6.85 2.96
N GLU A 235 -5.34 8.15 2.81
CA GLU A 235 -5.76 9.23 3.69
C GLU A 235 -7.28 9.32 3.81
N ARG A 236 -8.02 8.85 2.80
CA ARG A 236 -9.49 8.85 2.72
C ARG A 236 -10.08 7.46 2.89
N GLY A 237 -9.32 6.56 3.52
CA GLY A 237 -9.76 5.24 3.94
C GLY A 237 -9.95 4.22 2.81
N THR A 238 -9.32 4.44 1.65
CA THR A 238 -9.42 3.54 0.49
C THR A 238 -8.04 3.18 -0.06
N PHE A 239 -7.71 1.89 -0.14
CA PHE A 239 -6.41 1.44 -0.67
C PHE A 239 -6.48 -0.01 -1.17
N PRO A 240 -5.65 -0.42 -2.14
CA PRO A 240 -4.80 0.40 -2.98
C PRO A 240 -5.59 1.01 -4.14
N ARG A 241 -5.51 2.33 -4.31
CA ARG A 241 -6.19 3.05 -5.39
C ARG A 241 -5.21 4.03 -6.06
N THR A 242 -5.01 3.89 -7.36
CA THR A 242 -4.08 4.71 -8.15
C THR A 242 -4.81 5.62 -9.14
N THR A 243 -6.11 5.86 -8.96
CA THR A 243 -6.84 6.77 -9.85
C THR A 243 -6.31 8.18 -9.68
N PRO A 244 -6.04 8.90 -10.79
CA PRO A 244 -5.53 10.26 -10.72
C PRO A 244 -6.39 11.16 -9.86
N VAL A 245 -5.71 11.99 -9.07
CA VAL A 245 -6.30 13.06 -8.27
C VAL A 245 -6.25 14.34 -9.10
N THR A 246 -7.32 15.12 -9.09
CA THR A 246 -7.42 16.39 -9.81
C THR A 246 -6.53 17.47 -9.19
N ASP A 247 -6.21 18.52 -9.95
CA ASP A 247 -5.47 19.68 -9.42
C ASP A 247 -6.24 20.45 -8.35
N ARG A 248 -7.57 20.33 -8.34
CA ARG A 248 -8.43 20.89 -7.30
C ARG A 248 -8.20 20.14 -5.99
N GLU A 249 -8.41 18.83 -6.00
CA GLU A 249 -8.23 17.95 -4.82
C GLU A 249 -6.81 18.03 -4.25
N ARG A 250 -5.78 18.22 -5.09
CA ARG A 250 -4.39 18.42 -4.63
C ARG A 250 -4.14 19.74 -3.91
N ARG A 251 -4.91 20.79 -4.21
CA ARG A 251 -4.74 22.15 -3.68
C ARG A 251 -5.75 22.50 -2.60
N GLU A 252 -6.62 21.56 -2.24
CA GLU A 252 -7.56 21.74 -1.15
C GLU A 252 -6.81 21.91 0.17
N LYS A 253 -7.22 22.93 0.93
CA LYS A 253 -6.71 23.15 2.28
C LYS A 253 -7.22 22.01 3.16
N LEU A 254 -6.29 21.37 3.87
CA LEU A 254 -6.59 20.21 4.70
C LEU A 254 -6.97 20.62 6.13
N PHE A 255 -6.64 21.84 6.52
CA PHE A 255 -6.93 22.39 7.85
C PHE A 255 -7.58 23.77 7.75
N ALA A 256 -8.20 24.20 8.85
CA ALA A 256 -8.75 25.55 8.98
C ALA A 256 -7.66 26.61 8.71
N ALA A 257 -8.07 27.79 8.22
CA ALA A 257 -7.14 28.80 7.72
C ALA A 257 -6.02 29.19 8.71
N HIS A 258 -6.30 29.18 10.01
CA HIS A 258 -5.34 29.49 11.07
C HIS A 258 -4.30 28.38 11.29
N HIS A 259 -4.64 27.11 11.05
CA HIS A 259 -3.72 25.97 11.18
C HIS A 259 -3.04 25.58 9.87
N GLN A 260 -3.59 26.00 8.72
CA GLN A 260 -3.05 25.64 7.40
C GLN A 260 -1.60 26.10 7.20
N ARG A 261 -1.26 27.32 7.67
CA ARG A 261 0.12 27.85 7.59
C ARG A 261 1.09 27.05 8.46
N ASP A 262 0.68 26.71 9.67
CA ASP A 262 1.49 25.92 10.60
C ASP A 262 1.71 24.51 10.07
N PHE A 263 0.68 23.89 9.47
CA PHE A 263 0.78 22.63 8.75
C PHE A 263 1.81 22.70 7.62
N GLU A 264 1.73 23.71 6.76
CA GLU A 264 2.66 23.88 5.64
C GLU A 264 4.11 24.05 6.12
N GLN A 265 4.34 24.86 7.16
CA GLN A 265 5.67 25.03 7.75
C GLN A 265 6.19 23.75 8.42
N ALA A 266 5.33 23.05 9.16
CA ALA A 266 5.68 21.83 9.87
C ALA A 266 6.00 20.66 8.93
N THR A 267 5.49 20.70 7.69
CA THR A 267 5.58 19.61 6.72
C THR A 267 6.35 19.95 5.45
N GLN A 268 6.88 21.17 5.33
CA GLN A 268 7.64 21.60 4.18
C GLN A 268 8.85 20.69 3.92
N LEU A 269 9.02 20.28 2.66
CA LEU A 269 10.14 19.45 2.22
C LEU A 269 11.26 20.29 1.60
N GLY A 270 12.51 19.83 1.72
CA GLY A 270 13.66 20.39 1.00
C GLY A 270 14.24 21.67 1.59
N THR A 271 13.81 22.06 2.79
CA THR A 271 14.35 23.15 3.58
C THR A 271 15.56 22.71 4.42
N LYS A 272 16.41 23.66 4.79
CA LYS A 272 17.46 23.49 5.79
C LYS A 272 17.34 24.64 6.80
N PRO A 273 17.10 24.38 8.11
CA PRO A 273 16.92 23.06 8.73
C PRO A 273 15.67 22.31 8.22
N LEU A 274 15.65 20.99 8.39
CA LEU A 274 14.49 20.15 8.04
C LEU A 274 13.27 20.56 8.89
N SER A 275 12.08 20.52 8.28
CA SER A 275 10.82 20.67 9.00
C SER A 275 10.61 19.53 10.01
N PRO A 276 9.79 19.73 11.06
CA PRO A 276 9.46 18.70 12.04
C PRO A 276 9.04 17.36 11.42
N TRP A 277 8.16 17.37 10.41
CA TRP A 277 7.74 16.15 9.74
C TRP A 277 8.86 15.51 8.93
N ALA A 278 9.65 16.30 8.20
CA ALA A 278 10.77 15.77 7.42
C ALA A 278 11.83 15.12 8.32
N LYS A 279 12.07 15.66 9.53
CA LYS A 279 12.92 15.04 10.56
C LYS A 279 12.34 13.72 11.04
N TRP A 280 11.04 13.70 11.38
CA TRP A 280 10.36 12.48 11.80
C TRP A 280 10.43 11.40 10.72
N LEU A 281 10.18 11.76 9.45
CA LEU A 281 10.25 10.83 8.32
C LEU A 281 11.65 10.22 8.15
N ASP A 282 12.70 11.03 8.29
CA ASP A 282 14.09 10.58 8.19
C ASP A 282 14.46 9.62 9.33
N VAL A 283 14.07 9.95 10.56
CA VAL A 283 14.33 9.09 11.74
C VAL A 283 13.57 7.76 11.63
N GLU A 284 12.29 7.82 11.30
CA GLU A 284 11.38 6.67 11.36
C GLU A 284 11.47 5.76 10.13
N MET A 285 11.76 6.30 8.94
CA MET A 285 11.74 5.55 7.68
C MET A 285 13.05 5.66 6.89
N GLY A 286 14.00 6.50 7.31
CA GLY A 286 15.29 6.61 6.64
C GLY A 286 16.07 5.29 6.63
N TRP A 287 15.93 4.48 7.69
CA TRP A 287 16.53 3.15 7.74
C TRP A 287 15.92 2.20 6.71
N ASP A 288 14.59 2.15 6.58
CA ASP A 288 13.89 1.32 5.58
C ASP A 288 14.37 1.64 4.17
N LEU A 289 14.53 2.93 3.85
CA LEU A 289 15.07 3.36 2.56
C LEU A 289 16.51 2.90 2.37
N ARG A 290 17.38 3.14 3.37
CA ARG A 290 18.79 2.78 3.32
C ARG A 290 18.98 1.28 3.13
N ASP A 291 18.27 0.48 3.89
CA ASP A 291 18.27 -0.98 3.84
C ASP A 291 17.78 -1.49 2.48
N ALA A 292 16.70 -0.91 1.92
CA ALA A 292 16.25 -1.21 0.58
C ALA A 292 17.32 -0.90 -0.49
N VAL A 293 18.02 0.23 -0.39
CA VAL A 293 19.11 0.58 -1.31
C VAL A 293 20.28 -0.41 -1.17
N ILE A 294 20.69 -0.75 0.06
CA ILE A 294 21.78 -1.72 0.30
C ILE A 294 21.46 -3.06 -0.35
N ARG A 295 20.28 -3.64 -0.05
CA ARG A 295 19.90 -4.96 -0.57
C ARG A 295 19.83 -4.98 -2.09
N ARG A 296 19.19 -3.98 -2.68
CA ARG A 296 18.95 -3.94 -4.13
C ARG A 296 20.21 -3.68 -4.94
N ASN A 297 21.23 -3.08 -4.34
CA ASN A 297 22.54 -2.86 -4.98
C ASN A 297 23.57 -3.93 -4.57
N HIS A 298 23.16 -5.00 -3.88
CA HIS A 298 24.03 -6.08 -3.41
C HIS A 298 25.21 -5.59 -2.53
N LEU A 299 24.96 -4.59 -1.69
CA LEU A 299 25.99 -3.95 -0.88
C LEU A 299 26.09 -4.52 0.54
N THR A 300 25.27 -5.52 0.91
CA THR A 300 25.14 -6.02 2.28
C THR A 300 26.48 -6.37 2.93
N GLU A 301 27.30 -7.19 2.27
CA GLU A 301 28.62 -7.57 2.80
C GLU A 301 29.59 -6.39 2.84
N ALA A 302 29.60 -5.57 1.78
CA ALA A 302 30.49 -4.42 1.68
C ALA A 302 30.26 -3.37 2.77
N VAL A 303 29.00 -3.15 3.19
CA VAL A 303 28.66 -2.16 4.23
C VAL A 303 28.70 -2.71 5.65
N ARG A 304 28.74 -4.04 5.82
CA ARG A 304 28.76 -4.69 7.14
C ARG A 304 30.05 -4.40 7.91
N LEU A 305 31.18 -4.37 7.21
CA LEU A 305 32.50 -4.10 7.79
C LEU A 305 32.58 -2.66 8.35
N PRO A 306 32.83 -2.48 9.66
CA PRO A 306 33.08 -1.16 10.24
C PRO A 306 34.25 -0.48 9.53
N GLY A 307 34.08 0.77 9.13
CA GLY A 307 35.13 1.53 8.43
C GLY A 307 35.38 1.13 6.97
N SER A 308 34.54 0.29 6.35
CA SER A 308 34.66 0.02 4.91
C SER A 308 34.42 1.27 4.08
N ARG A 309 35.05 1.33 2.90
CA ARG A 309 34.82 2.39 1.91
C ARG A 309 33.35 2.47 1.54
N ALA A 310 32.72 1.33 1.27
CA ALA A 310 31.30 1.25 0.93
C ALA A 310 30.39 1.85 2.01
N ARG A 311 30.67 1.59 3.30
CA ARG A 311 29.90 2.17 4.42
C ARG A 311 30.04 3.68 4.50
N ARG A 312 31.24 4.22 4.24
CA ARG A 312 31.51 5.68 4.21
C ARG A 312 30.85 6.37 3.01
N GLU A 313 30.81 5.72 1.86
CA GLU A 313 30.29 6.30 0.61
C GLU A 313 28.77 6.19 0.48
N LEU A 314 28.13 5.28 1.23
CA LEU A 314 26.70 5.02 1.13
C LEU A 314 25.81 6.27 1.33
N PRO A 315 26.03 7.15 2.32
CA PRO A 315 25.22 8.36 2.46
C PRO A 315 25.28 9.27 1.22
N ALA A 316 26.47 9.52 0.68
CA ALA A 316 26.67 10.33 -0.52
C ALA A 316 26.05 9.68 -1.77
N PHE A 317 26.09 8.34 -1.85
CA PHE A 317 25.45 7.58 -2.91
C PHE A 317 23.92 7.70 -2.87
N ILE A 318 23.31 7.58 -1.69
CA ILE A 318 21.87 7.76 -1.49
C ILE A 318 21.47 9.22 -1.77
N ALA A 319 22.23 10.19 -1.32
CA ALA A 319 21.98 11.61 -1.60
C ALA A 319 22.18 11.97 -3.09
N GLY A 320 22.76 11.08 -3.90
CA GLY A 320 23.05 11.31 -5.31
C GLY A 320 24.27 12.21 -5.55
N GLU A 321 25.08 12.46 -4.52
CA GLU A 321 26.34 13.19 -4.60
C GLU A 321 27.44 12.35 -5.24
N ARG A 322 27.29 11.02 -5.19
CA ARG A 322 28.20 10.06 -5.79
C ARG A 322 27.45 9.06 -6.65
N GLU A 323 28.02 8.68 -7.79
CA GLU A 323 27.38 7.77 -8.75
C GLU A 323 27.57 6.27 -8.43
N HIS A 324 28.71 5.90 -7.84
CA HIS A 324 29.13 4.52 -7.55
C HIS A 324 29.49 4.34 -6.08
N ILE A 325 29.47 3.09 -5.60
CA ILE A 325 30.08 2.70 -4.33
C ILE A 325 31.18 1.69 -4.66
N GLY A 326 32.39 1.94 -4.14
CA GLY A 326 33.57 1.10 -4.35
C GLY A 326 33.94 0.21 -3.18
#